data_AF-A0A931H4M4-F1
#
_entry.id   AF-A0A931H4M4-F1
#
_cell.length_a   1.000
_cell.length_b   1.000
_cell.length_c   1.000
_cell.angle_alpha   90.00
_cell.angle_beta   90.00
_cell.angle_gamma   90.00
#
_symmetry.space_group_name_H-M   'P 1'
#
loop_
_entity.id
_entity.type
_entity.pdbx_description
1 polymer ?
#
loop_
_entity_poly.entity_id
_entity_poly.type
_entity_poly.pdbx_seq_one_letter_code
_entity_poly.pdbx_strand_id
1 'polypeptide(L)'
;MADPPEHLSPDVRRFILTSVPSVPFLEAMLLMRADRIQHWDAPRMAKALYTRRKAAADLLQQLCDAGIAAAEGTTAFAYRPASDDLAQRLDALAGCYTTHLVAVTDLIHSRTERRAQQFADAFRWKKED
;
A
#
# COMPACT_ATOMS: atom_id res chain seq x y z
N MET A 1 -11.92 -24.25 -22.92
CA MET A 1 -10.79 -23.32 -22.78
C MET A 1 -11.33 -22.14 -22.01
N ALA A 2 -11.09 -22.07 -20.69
CA ALA A 2 -11.56 -20.94 -19.89
C ALA A 2 -10.67 -19.73 -20.21
N ASP A 3 -11.29 -18.58 -20.46
CA ASP A 3 -10.60 -17.29 -20.60
C ASP A 3 -9.66 -17.04 -19.40
N PRO A 4 -8.45 -16.51 -19.59
CA PRO A 4 -7.61 -16.10 -18.47
C PRO A 4 -8.21 -14.85 -17.81
N PRO A 5 -8.61 -14.88 -16.52
CA PRO A 5 -9.16 -13.72 -15.85
C PRO A 5 -8.02 -12.86 -15.29
N GLU A 6 -7.28 -12.13 -16.14
CA GLU A 6 -6.17 -11.29 -15.64
C GLU A 6 -6.10 -9.90 -16.27
N HIS A 7 -7.22 -9.20 -16.34
CA HIS A 7 -7.22 -7.82 -16.82
C HIS A 7 -7.65 -6.90 -15.67
N LEU A 8 -6.71 -6.65 -14.76
CA LEU A 8 -6.82 -5.52 -13.85
C LEU A 8 -7.04 -4.25 -14.68
N SER A 9 -8.02 -3.42 -14.30
CA SER A 9 -8.25 -2.15 -15.00
C SER A 9 -6.94 -1.35 -15.14
N PRO A 10 -6.64 -0.76 -16.32
CA PRO A 10 -5.42 0.02 -16.52
C PRO A 10 -5.21 1.10 -15.45
N ASP A 11 -6.30 1.69 -14.95
CA ASP A 11 -6.26 2.74 -13.92
C ASP A 11 -5.85 2.17 -12.56
N VAL A 12 -6.39 1.01 -12.17
CA VAL A 12 -6.01 0.34 -10.91
C VAL A 12 -4.57 -0.14 -10.99
N ARG A 13 -4.16 -0.72 -12.13
CA ARG A 13 -2.78 -1.13 -12.36
C ARG A 13 -1.82 0.06 -12.25
N ARG A 14 -2.17 1.19 -12.87
CA ARG A 14 -1.38 2.42 -12.78
C ARG A 14 -1.28 2.89 -11.32
N PHE A 15 -2.41 2.93 -10.62
CA PHE A 15 -2.47 3.35 -9.22
C PHE A 15 -1.61 2.48 -8.30
N ILE A 16 -1.62 1.15 -8.47
CA ILE A 16 -0.73 0.24 -7.73
C ILE A 16 0.74 0.59 -7.99
N LEU A 17 1.11 0.72 -9.27
CA LEU A 17 2.49 0.97 -9.68
C LEU A 17 3.02 2.35 -9.26
N THR A 18 2.15 3.33 -9.00
CA THR A 18 2.55 4.68 -8.58
C THR A 18 2.44 4.88 -7.08
N SER A 19 1.41 4.32 -6.44
CA SER A 19 0.95 4.75 -5.12
C SER A 19 0.98 3.65 -4.05
N VAL A 20 1.15 2.37 -4.43
CA VAL A 20 1.22 1.25 -3.49
C VAL A 20 2.68 0.74 -3.41
N PRO A 21 3.44 1.09 -2.35
CA PRO A 21 4.86 0.76 -2.27
C PRO A 21 5.14 -0.69 -1.83
N SER A 22 4.21 -1.36 -1.17
CA SER A 22 4.40 -2.72 -0.65
C SER A 22 3.07 -3.41 -0.32
N VAL A 23 3.11 -4.74 -0.17
CA VAL A 23 1.92 -5.51 0.25
C VAL A 23 1.48 -5.14 1.67
N PRO A 24 2.36 -5.01 2.69
CA PRO A 24 1.94 -4.56 4.02
C PRO A 24 1.29 -3.18 4.05
N PHE A 25 1.69 -2.27 3.15
CA PHE A 25 1.01 -0.97 2.98
C PHE A 25 -0.42 -1.14 2.48
N LEU A 26 -0.62 -1.99 1.46
CA LEU A 26 -1.95 -2.28 0.93
C LEU A 26 -2.84 -2.89 2.02
N GLU A 27 -2.33 -3.88 2.76
CA GLU A 27 -3.08 -4.54 3.82
C GLU A 27 -3.42 -3.59 4.97
N ALA A 28 -2.48 -2.74 5.39
CA ALA A 28 -2.74 -1.69 6.38
C ALA A 28 -3.87 -0.75 5.93
N MET A 29 -3.85 -0.33 4.67
CA MET A 29 -4.92 0.50 4.08
C MET A 29 -6.26 -0.22 4.10
N LEU A 30 -6.30 -1.50 3.70
CA LEU A 30 -7.53 -2.30 3.68
C LEU A 30 -8.13 -2.48 5.08
N LEU A 31 -7.28 -2.68 6.10
CA LEU A 31 -7.70 -2.77 7.50
C LEU A 31 -8.34 -1.46 7.98
N MET A 32 -7.70 -0.31 7.71
CA MET A 32 -8.25 1.00 8.08
C MET A 32 -9.55 1.31 7.33
N ARG A 33 -9.64 0.91 6.06
CA ARG A 33 -10.84 1.10 5.25
C ARG A 33 -12.02 0.23 5.70
N ALA A 34 -11.76 -0.99 6.16
CA ALA A 34 -12.77 -1.94 6.62
C ALA A 34 -13.49 -1.45 7.89
N ASP A 35 -12.80 -0.67 8.72
CA ASP A 35 -13.37 -0.06 9.92
C ASP A 35 -13.04 1.43 9.99
N ARG A 36 -13.90 2.24 9.35
CA ARG A 36 -13.72 3.70 9.20
C ARG A 36 -13.93 4.48 10.50
N ILE A 37 -14.53 3.87 11.53
CA ILE A 37 -14.80 4.51 12.83
C ILE A 37 -13.64 4.23 13.79
N GLN A 38 -12.96 3.11 13.64
CA GLN A 38 -11.86 2.71 14.51
C GLN A 38 -10.64 3.62 14.38
N HIS A 39 -10.16 4.11 15.53
CA HIS A 39 -8.83 4.70 15.64
C HIS A 39 -7.75 3.62 15.65
N TRP A 40 -6.69 3.83 14.89
CA TRP A 40 -5.53 2.95 14.76
C TRP A 40 -4.33 3.54 15.49
N ASP A 41 -3.56 2.68 16.14
CA ASP A 41 -2.25 3.00 16.68
C ASP A 41 -1.25 1.91 16.26
N ALA A 42 0.04 2.16 16.50
CA ALA A 42 1.08 1.22 16.11
C ALA A 42 0.93 -0.18 16.78
N PRO A 43 0.59 -0.30 18.07
CA PRO A 43 0.29 -1.61 18.69
C PRO A 43 -0.84 -2.37 18.00
N ARG A 44 -1.97 -1.72 17.71
CA ARG A 44 -3.13 -2.35 17.08
C ARG A 44 -2.83 -2.78 15.65
N MET A 45 -2.21 -1.90 14.87
CA MET A 45 -1.80 -2.19 13.49
C MET A 45 -0.78 -3.34 13.46
N ALA A 46 0.19 -3.34 14.37
CA ALA A 46 1.17 -4.42 14.49
C ALA A 46 0.52 -5.77 14.79
N LYS A 47 -0.47 -5.80 15.68
CA LYS A 47 -1.23 -7.02 16.01
C LYS A 47 -2.02 -7.52 14.80
N ALA A 48 -2.69 -6.62 14.07
CA ALA A 48 -3.52 -6.98 12.93
C ALA A 48 -2.69 -7.54 11.75
N LEU A 49 -1.50 -6.97 11.52
CA LEU A 49 -0.58 -7.39 10.45
C LEU A 49 0.46 -8.44 10.89
N TYR A 50 0.40 -8.92 12.14
CA TYR A 50 1.39 -9.81 12.72
C TYR A 50 2.85 -9.33 12.53
N THR A 51 3.08 -8.02 12.67
CA THR A 51 4.39 -7.39 12.46
C THR A 51 4.91 -6.69 13.71
N ARG A 52 6.11 -6.10 13.63
CA ARG A 52 6.71 -5.34 14.73
C ARG A 52 6.09 -3.94 14.81
N ARG A 53 5.96 -3.41 16.03
CA ARG A 53 5.41 -2.05 16.29
C ARG A 53 6.08 -0.95 15.47
N LYS A 54 7.40 -1.01 15.30
CA LYS A 54 8.13 -0.02 14.47
C LYS A 54 7.65 -0.05 13.02
N ALA A 55 7.59 -1.24 12.40
CA ALA A 55 7.11 -1.39 11.03
C ALA A 55 5.64 -0.93 10.90
N ALA A 56 4.80 -1.23 11.88
CA ALA A 56 3.41 -0.76 11.90
C ALA A 56 3.30 0.77 12.03
N ALA A 57 4.14 1.41 12.84
CA ALA A 57 4.21 2.87 12.95
C ALA A 57 4.66 3.49 11.62
N ASP A 58 5.68 2.92 10.98
CA ASP A 58 6.18 3.38 9.68
C ASP A 58 5.09 3.23 8.59
N LEU A 59 4.26 2.18 8.64
CA LEU A 59 3.12 2.01 7.74
C LEU A 59 2.03 3.06 7.97
N LEU A 60 1.67 3.33 9.24
CA LEU A 60 0.69 4.38 9.57
C LEU A 60 1.14 5.76 9.10
N GLN A 61 2.42 6.08 9.28
CA GLN A 61 2.99 7.33 8.77
C GLN A 61 2.95 7.40 7.24
N GLN A 62 3.34 6.32 6.55
CA GLN A 62 3.24 6.26 5.09
C GLN A 62 1.80 6.45 4.59
N LEU A 63 0.81 5.90 5.29
CA LEU A 63 -0.60 6.10 4.94
C LEU A 63 -1.05 7.55 5.14
N CYS A 64 -0.52 8.25 6.15
CA CYS A 64 -0.72 9.68 6.33
C CYS A 64 -0.07 10.50 5.23
N ASP A 65 1.19 10.21 4.90
CA ASP A 65 1.94 10.92 3.87
C ASP A 65 1.29 10.72 2.48
N ALA A 66 0.66 9.56 2.25
CA ALA A 66 -0.12 9.25 1.06
C ALA A 66 -1.54 9.89 1.05
N GLY A 67 -1.93 10.60 2.11
CA GLY A 67 -3.25 11.23 2.26
C GLY A 67 -4.39 10.23 2.42
N ILE A 68 -4.11 8.98 2.84
CA ILE A 68 -5.11 7.92 3.04
C ILE A 68 -5.64 7.95 4.48
N ALA A 69 -4.75 8.26 5.42
CA ALA A 69 -5.05 8.38 6.84
C ALA A 69 -4.76 9.80 7.34
N ALA A 70 -5.37 10.17 8.46
CA ALA A 70 -5.03 11.38 9.21
C ALA A 70 -4.63 11.02 10.63
N ALA A 71 -3.60 11.68 11.16
CA ALA A 71 -3.27 11.62 12.58
C ALA A 71 -4.35 12.35 13.40
N GLU A 72 -4.76 11.73 14.49
CA GLU A 72 -5.72 12.27 15.46
C GLU A 72 -5.05 12.28 16.84
N GLY A 73 -4.53 13.45 17.23
CA GLY A 73 -3.71 13.57 18.43
C GLY A 73 -2.30 13.04 18.23
N THR A 74 -1.71 12.43 19.26
CA THR A 74 -0.28 12.09 19.28
C THR A 74 0.04 10.67 18.80
N THR A 75 -0.88 9.72 18.98
CA THR A 75 -0.62 8.30 18.70
C THR A 75 -1.70 7.60 17.89
N ALA A 76 -2.83 8.27 17.64
CA ALA A 76 -3.96 7.70 16.95
C ALA A 76 -4.05 8.20 15.50
N PHE A 77 -4.60 7.35 14.65
CA PHE A 77 -4.75 7.55 13.21
C PHE A 77 -6.14 7.08 12.79
N ALA A 78 -6.78 7.78 11.86
CA ALA A 78 -8.08 7.39 11.31
C ALA A 78 -8.04 7.33 9.79
N TYR A 79 -8.87 6.47 9.22
CA TYR A 79 -9.08 6.43 7.77
C TYR A 79 -9.77 7.71 7.33
N ARG A 80 -9.03 8.58 6.63
CA ARG A 80 -9.53 9.88 6.17
C ARG A 80 -8.84 10.25 4.85
N PRO A 81 -9.27 9.65 3.73
CA PRO A 81 -8.75 10.00 2.42
C PRO A 81 -8.84 11.50 2.16
N ALA A 82 -7.79 12.09 1.57
CA ALA A 82 -7.69 13.52 1.33
C ALA A 82 -8.66 14.03 0.24
N SER A 83 -9.23 13.13 -0.57
CA SER A 83 -10.21 13.47 -1.60
C SER A 83 -11.13 12.29 -1.92
N ASP A 84 -12.29 12.60 -2.49
CA ASP A 84 -13.25 11.58 -2.95
C ASP A 84 -12.70 10.74 -4.12
N ASP A 85 -11.90 11.34 -5.02
CA ASP A 85 -11.22 10.59 -6.10
C ASP A 85 -10.24 9.56 -5.52
N LEU A 86 -9.46 9.93 -4.49
CA LEU A 86 -8.59 8.98 -3.80
C LEU A 86 -9.41 7.88 -3.15
N ALA A 87 -10.50 8.22 -2.44
CA ALA A 87 -11.39 7.24 -1.83
C ALA A 87 -11.95 6.24 -2.86
N GLN A 88 -12.38 6.71 -4.03
CA GLN A 88 -12.88 5.85 -5.11
C GLN A 88 -11.80 4.92 -5.67
N ARG A 89 -10.56 5.41 -5.83
CA ARG A 89 -9.43 4.56 -6.27
C ARG A 89 -9.10 3.49 -5.23
N LEU A 90 -9.13 3.83 -3.94
CA LEU A 90 -8.93 2.88 -2.85
C LEU A 90 -10.05 1.84 -2.81
N ASP A 91 -11.30 2.24 -3.06
CA ASP A 91 -12.45 1.33 -3.16
C ASP A 91 -12.29 0.35 -4.33
N ALA A 92 -11.90 0.85 -5.52
CA ALA A 92 -11.64 0.02 -6.69
C ALA A 92 -10.48 -0.96 -6.45
N LEU A 93 -9.39 -0.49 -5.82
CA LEU A 93 -8.25 -1.32 -5.44
C LEU A 93 -8.65 -2.42 -4.44
N ALA A 94 -9.48 -2.10 -3.44
CA ALA A 94 -9.98 -3.07 -2.48
C ALA A 94 -10.81 -4.18 -3.15
N GLY A 95 -11.69 -3.83 -4.08
CA GLY A 95 -12.45 -4.81 -4.87
C GLY A 95 -11.57 -5.66 -5.79
N CYS A 96 -10.49 -5.09 -6.32
CA CYS A 96 -9.53 -5.84 -7.13
C CYS A 96 -8.69 -6.81 -6.29
N TYR A 97 -8.24 -6.41 -5.10
CA TYR A 97 -7.39 -7.26 -4.25
C TYR A 97 -8.11 -8.55 -3.83
N THR A 98 -9.41 -8.48 -3.55
CA THR A 98 -10.21 -9.67 -3.17
C THR A 98 -10.43 -10.64 -4.33
N THR A 99 -10.41 -10.15 -5.57
CA THR A 99 -10.71 -10.94 -6.77
C THR A 99 -9.46 -11.37 -7.55
N HIS A 100 -8.36 -10.62 -7.42
CA HIS A 100 -7.13 -10.78 -8.21
C HIS A 100 -5.88 -10.66 -7.33
N LEU A 101 -5.89 -11.31 -6.15
CA LEU A 101 -4.83 -11.25 -5.14
C LEU A 101 -3.42 -11.42 -5.75
N VAL A 102 -3.21 -12.53 -6.48
CA VAL A 102 -1.92 -12.90 -7.07
C VAL A 102 -1.40 -11.81 -8.02
N ALA A 103 -2.24 -11.36 -8.96
CA ALA A 103 -1.87 -10.33 -9.91
C ALA A 103 -1.50 -8.99 -9.23
N VAL A 104 -2.23 -8.62 -8.16
CA VAL A 104 -1.94 -7.39 -7.40
C VAL A 104 -0.62 -7.53 -6.63
N THR A 105 -0.36 -8.65 -5.97
CA THR A 105 0.90 -8.87 -5.24
C THR A 105 2.10 -8.91 -6.18
N ASP A 106 1.98 -9.56 -7.34
CA ASP A 106 3.05 -9.62 -8.35
C ASP A 106 3.39 -8.24 -8.93
N LEU A 107 2.38 -7.41 -9.16
CA LEU A 107 2.57 -6.01 -9.58
C LEU A 107 3.35 -5.19 -8.54
N ILE A 108 3.05 -5.39 -7.26
CA ILE A 108 3.74 -4.69 -6.17
C ILE A 108 5.19 -5.18 -6.05
N HIS A 109 5.42 -6.49 -6.11
CA HIS A 109 6.76 -7.09 -6.03
C HIS A 109 7.65 -6.67 -7.21
N SER A 110 7.15 -6.77 -8.44
CA SER A 110 7.90 -6.37 -9.64
C SER A 110 8.33 -4.89 -9.64
N ARG A 111 7.47 -3.99 -9.12
CA ARG A 111 7.83 -2.59 -8.88
C ARG A 111 8.96 -2.45 -7.86
N THR A 112 8.83 -3.16 -6.75
CA THR A 112 9.78 -3.08 -5.62
C THR A 112 11.16 -3.57 -6.05
N GLU A 113 11.23 -4.68 -6.76
CA GLU A 113 12.45 -5.24 -7.33
C GLU A 113 13.11 -4.27 -8.33
N ARG A 114 12.31 -3.69 -9.24
CA ARG A 114 12.84 -2.72 -10.22
C ARG A 114 13.44 -1.48 -9.53
N ARG A 115 12.81 -0.96 -8.47
CA ARG A 115 13.38 0.16 -7.70
C ARG A 115 14.67 -0.24 -7.01
N ALA A 116 14.72 -1.42 -6.38
CA ALA A 116 15.92 -1.91 -5.71
C ALA A 116 17.09 -2.06 -6.70
N GLN A 117 16.84 -2.57 -7.90
CA GLN A 117 17.84 -2.70 -8.96
C GLN A 117 18.40 -1.33 -9.40
N GLN A 118 17.53 -0.34 -9.63
CA GLN A 118 17.96 1.03 -10.00
C GLN A 118 18.85 1.68 -8.93
N PHE A 119 18.56 1.45 -7.64
CA PHE A 119 19.44 1.89 -6.56
C PHE A 119 20.79 1.16 -6.60
N ALA A 120 20.81 -0.16 -6.78
CA ALA A 120 22.06 -0.93 -6.85
C ALA A 120 22.95 -0.51 -8.04
N ASP A 121 22.35 -0.17 -9.18
CA ASP A 121 23.08 0.31 -10.36
C ASP A 121 23.71 1.69 -10.13
N ALA A 122 23.02 2.58 -9.41
CA ALA A 122 23.57 3.89 -9.04
C ALA A 122 24.81 3.81 -8.14
N PHE A 123 24.97 2.73 -7.36
CA PHE A 123 26.18 2.50 -6.54
C PHE A 123 27.33 1.85 -7.32
N ARG A 124 27.06 1.13 -8.41
CA ARG A 124 28.11 0.51 -9.25
C ARG A 124 28.89 1.54 -10.08
N TRP A 125 28.25 2.64 -10.46
CA TRP A 125 28.90 3.71 -11.25
C TRP A 125 30.08 4.38 -10.50
N LYS A 126 30.10 4.37 -9.16
CA LYS A 126 31.18 5.00 -8.38
C LYS A 126 32.45 4.14 -8.24
N LYS A 127 32.62 3.09 -9.05
CA LYS A 127 33.74 2.14 -8.93
C LYS A 127 34.64 2.03 -10.16
N GLU A 128 34.44 2.90 -11.15
CA GLU A 128 35.32 3.01 -12.33
C GLU A 128 35.88 4.45 -12.41
N ASP A 129 36.84 4.74 -11.53
CA ASP A 129 37.87 5.77 -11.70
C ASP A 129 39.22 5.13 -11.30
#